data_AF-A0A920RC40-F1
#
_entry.id   AF-A0A920RC40-F1
#
_cell.length_a   1.000
_cell.length_b   1.000
_cell.length_c   1.000
_cell.angle_alpha   90.00
_cell.angle_beta   90.00
_cell.angle_gamma   90.00
#
_symmetry.space_group_name_H-M   'P 1'
#
loop_
_entity.id
_entity.type
_entity.pdbx_description
1 polymer ?
#
loop_
_entity_poly.entity_id
_entity_poly.type
_entity_poly.pdbx_seq_one_letter_code
_entity_poly.pdbx_strand_id
1 'polypeptide(L)'
;MKVIHVIEVSGAPKPIIQQNIERLGTAGFSVTYVPYDSRIGHRLEPPGIAQRAQILSESLLSGSVDYVMAARGGYGASDLLPHLDWAKFGLGFLRDY
;
A
#
# COMPACT_ATOMS: atom_id res chain seq x y z
N MET A 1 -19.23 5.49 -7.16
CA MET A 1 -18.72 4.31 -6.42
C MET A 1 -17.35 4.67 -5.89
N LYS A 2 -17.05 4.40 -4.62
CA LYS A 2 -15.75 4.73 -4.02
C LYS A 2 -14.72 3.62 -4.28
N VAL A 3 -13.47 4.00 -4.55
CA VAL A 3 -12.38 3.08 -4.93
C VAL A 3 -11.43 2.87 -3.74
N ILE A 4 -11.14 1.61 -3.42
CA ILE A 4 -10.19 1.20 -2.38
C ILE A 4 -9.03 0.44 -3.03
N HIS A 5 -7.81 0.90 -2.81
CA HIS A 5 -6.61 0.10 -3.03
C HIS A 5 -6.22 -0.62 -1.75
N VAL A 6 -6.17 -1.95 -1.78
CA VAL A 6 -5.66 -2.78 -0.68
C VAL A 6 -4.24 -3.20 -1.01
N ILE A 7 -3.25 -2.80 -0.20
CA ILE A 7 -1.83 -2.92 -0.55
C ILE A 7 -1.01 -3.62 0.54
N GLU A 8 0.08 -4.26 0.14
CA GLU A 8 1.03 -4.91 1.06
C GLU A 8 2.13 -3.93 1.50
N VAL A 9 1.94 -3.23 2.63
CA VAL A 9 2.99 -2.38 3.23
C VAL A 9 3.92 -3.13 4.18
N SER A 10 3.63 -4.39 4.50
CA SER A 10 4.43 -5.20 5.43
C SER A 10 4.62 -6.62 4.91
N GLY A 11 3.86 -7.60 5.40
CA GLY A 11 3.87 -8.98 4.89
C GLY A 11 2.67 -9.27 4.00
N ALA A 12 2.66 -10.45 3.37
CA ALA A 12 1.52 -10.95 2.61
C ALA A 12 0.33 -11.27 3.55
N PRO A 13 -0.92 -10.91 3.23
CA PRO A 13 -2.11 -11.20 4.03
C PRO A 13 -2.36 -12.70 4.25
N LYS A 14 -3.18 -13.00 5.26
CA LYS A 14 -3.78 -14.34 5.39
C LYS A 14 -4.86 -14.52 4.30
N PRO A 15 -5.22 -15.76 3.92
CA PRO A 15 -6.23 -16.03 2.88
C PRO A 15 -7.60 -15.36 3.10
N ILE A 16 -7.95 -15.00 4.34
CA ILE A 16 -9.19 -14.28 4.67
C ILE A 16 -9.34 -12.91 3.97
N ILE A 17 -8.24 -12.35 3.44
CA ILE A 17 -8.27 -11.07 2.72
C ILE A 17 -9.23 -11.10 1.54
N GLN A 18 -9.35 -12.23 0.85
CA GLN A 18 -10.24 -12.37 -0.31
C GLN A 18 -11.71 -12.20 0.09
N GLN A 19 -12.12 -12.86 1.18
CA GLN A 19 -13.48 -12.71 1.72
C GLN A 19 -13.77 -11.27 2.18
N ASN A 20 -12.78 -10.59 2.74
CA ASN A 20 -12.94 -9.20 3.17
C ASN A 20 -13.08 -8.25 1.97
N ILE A 21 -12.31 -8.46 0.90
CA ILE A 21 -12.43 -7.71 -0.36
C ILE A 21 -13.83 -7.89 -0.96
N GLU A 22 -14.34 -9.13 -0.99
CA GLU A 22 -15.69 -9.44 -1.50
C GLU A 22 -16.80 -8.77 -0.67
N ARG A 23 -16.65 -8.77 0.66
CA ARG A 23 -17.59 -8.08 1.56
C ARG A 23 -17.61 -6.57 1.34
N LEU A 24 -16.44 -5.95 1.14
CA LEU A 24 -16.34 -4.54 0.76
C LEU A 24 -16.97 -4.28 -0.60
N GLY A 25 -16.78 -5.18 -1.57
CA GLY A 25 -17.47 -5.13 -2.86
C GLY A 25 -19.00 -5.13 -2.72
N THR A 26 -19.53 -6.02 -1.89
CA THR A 26 -20.98 -6.11 -1.61
C THR A 26 -21.50 -4.87 -0.88
N ALA A 27 -20.65 -4.19 -0.10
CA ALA A 27 -20.96 -2.93 0.55
C ALA A 27 -20.91 -1.71 -0.40
N GLY A 28 -20.65 -1.90 -1.70
CA GLY A 28 -20.70 -0.85 -2.71
C GLY A 28 -19.36 -0.14 -2.98
N PHE A 29 -18.24 -0.75 -2.60
CA PHE A 29 -16.90 -0.27 -2.94
C PHE A 29 -16.35 -0.98 -4.18
N SER A 30 -15.57 -0.27 -4.99
CA SER A 30 -14.68 -0.90 -5.97
C SER A 30 -13.35 -1.17 -5.28
N VAL A 31 -12.97 -2.44 -5.12
CA VAL A 31 -11.79 -2.82 -4.36
C VAL A 31 -10.78 -3.49 -5.27
N THR A 32 -9.56 -2.95 -5.30
CA THR A 32 -8.43 -3.51 -6.04
C THR A 32 -7.35 -3.92 -5.06
N TYR A 33 -7.00 -5.20 -5.06
CA TYR A 33 -5.85 -5.71 -4.32
C TYR A 33 -4.59 -5.57 -5.17
N VAL A 34 -3.57 -4.87 -4.65
CA VAL A 34 -2.30 -4.64 -5.32
C VAL A 34 -1.19 -5.29 -4.47
N PRO A 35 -0.88 -6.57 -4.72
CA PRO A 35 0.15 -7.28 -3.98
C PRO A 35 1.55 -6.83 -4.37
N TYR A 36 2.48 -7.12 -3.47
CA TYR A 36 3.91 -7.13 -3.78
C TYR A 36 4.22 -8.29 -4.75
N ASP A 37 5.07 -8.07 -5.75
CA ASP A 37 5.51 -9.13 -6.67
C ASP A 37 6.65 -9.93 -6.05
N SER A 38 6.35 -11.12 -5.54
CA SER A 38 7.37 -11.99 -4.93
C SER A 38 8.51 -12.40 -5.85
N ARG A 39 8.39 -12.19 -7.17
CA ARG A 39 9.45 -12.52 -8.14
C ARG A 39 10.62 -11.52 -8.10
N ILE A 40 10.44 -10.32 -7.54
CA ILE A 40 11.50 -9.31 -7.53
C ILE A 40 12.52 -9.48 -6.39
N GLY A 41 12.32 -10.47 -5.51
CA GLY A 41 13.22 -10.79 -4.41
C GLY A 41 12.49 -10.97 -3.09
N HIS A 42 13.25 -11.00 -1.99
CA HIS A 42 12.62 -11.04 -0.67
C HIS A 42 12.05 -9.66 -0.32
N ARG A 43 10.86 -9.65 0.30
CA ARG A 43 10.13 -8.41 0.59
C ARG A 43 10.93 -7.41 1.47
N LEU A 44 11.83 -7.90 2.33
CA LEU A 44 12.63 -7.05 3.23
C LEU A 44 14.00 -6.66 2.63
N GLU A 45 14.30 -7.10 1.41
CA GLU A 45 15.50 -6.70 0.70
C GLU A 45 15.25 -5.42 -0.11
N PRO A 46 16.30 -4.68 -0.53
CA PRO A 46 16.14 -3.40 -1.21
C PRO A 46 15.17 -3.40 -2.40
N PRO A 47 15.16 -4.39 -3.31
CA PRO A 47 14.18 -4.44 -4.40
C PRO A 47 12.74 -4.55 -3.88
N GLY A 48 12.52 -5.38 -2.86
CA GLY A 48 11.22 -5.59 -2.24
C GLY A 48 10.69 -4.36 -1.52
N ILE A 49 11.56 -3.68 -0.77
CA ILE A 49 11.24 -2.41 -0.10
C ILE A 49 10.88 -1.35 -1.15
N ALA A 50 11.68 -1.21 -2.21
CA ALA A 50 11.45 -0.23 -3.27
C ALA A 50 10.09 -0.43 -3.96
N GLN A 51 9.73 -1.66 -4.32
CA GLN A 51 8.43 -1.91 -4.97
C GLN A 51 7.26 -1.65 -4.04
N ARG A 52 7.33 -2.05 -2.76
CA ARG A 52 6.24 -1.75 -1.81
C ARG A 52 6.09 -0.23 -1.59
N ALA A 53 7.21 0.51 -1.53
CA ALA A 53 7.18 1.96 -1.43
C ALA A 53 6.60 2.62 -2.69
N GLN A 54 6.90 2.07 -3.87
CA GLN A 54 6.31 2.49 -5.14
C GLN A 54 4.80 2.26 -5.16
N ILE A 55 4.33 1.05 -4.83
CA ILE A 55 2.89 0.71 -4.77
C ILE A 55 2.15 1.65 -3.80
N LEU A 56 2.74 1.91 -2.63
CA LEU A 56 2.20 2.86 -1.66
C LEU A 56 2.12 4.27 -2.23
N SER A 57 3.19 4.75 -2.86
CA SER A 57 3.24 6.09 -3.46
C SER A 57 2.24 6.26 -4.59
N GLU A 58 2.16 5.30 -5.51
CA GLU A 58 1.21 5.31 -6.63
C GLU A 58 -0.24 5.27 -6.13
N SER A 59 -0.52 4.47 -5.10
CA SER A 59 -1.87 4.39 -4.53
C SER A 59 -2.27 5.68 -3.82
N LEU A 60 -1.35 6.34 -3.10
CA LEU A 60 -1.60 7.60 -2.40
C LEU A 60 -1.71 8.80 -3.33
N LEU A 61 -0.97 8.81 -4.44
CA LEU A 61 -0.96 9.93 -5.41
C LEU A 61 -2.01 9.75 -6.52
N SER A 62 -2.66 8.60 -6.60
CA SER A 62 -3.68 8.36 -7.63
C SER A 62 -4.93 9.20 -7.38
N GLY A 63 -5.26 10.07 -8.33
CA GLY A 63 -6.51 10.84 -8.31
C GLY A 63 -7.78 10.01 -8.49
N SER A 64 -7.67 8.70 -8.77
CA SER A 64 -8.80 7.78 -8.92
C SER A 64 -9.05 6.89 -7.70
N VAL A 65 -8.21 6.98 -6.66
CA VAL A 65 -8.31 6.16 -5.45
C VAL A 65 -8.84 7.01 -4.30
N ASP A 66 -9.97 6.60 -3.72
CA ASP A 66 -10.55 7.31 -2.57
C ASP A 66 -9.94 6.86 -1.24
N TYR A 67 -9.51 5.59 -1.13
CA TYR A 67 -8.94 5.02 0.08
C TYR A 67 -7.76 4.10 -0.23
N VAL A 68 -6.71 4.21 0.58
CA VAL A 68 -5.59 3.24 0.61
C VAL A 68 -5.66 2.47 1.93
N MET A 69 -5.76 1.15 1.85
CA MET A 69 -5.89 0.27 3.01
C MET A 69 -4.74 -0.72 3.06
N ALA A 70 -4.08 -0.83 4.21
CA ALA A 70 -3.07 -1.85 4.41
C ALA A 70 -3.72 -3.24 4.50
N ALA A 71 -3.25 -4.20 3.69
CA ALA A 71 -3.76 -5.58 3.67
C ALA A 71 -3.51 -6.30 5.00
N ARG A 72 -2.41 -5.97 5.68
CA ARG A 72 -2.08 -6.38 7.05
C ARG A 72 -0.98 -5.49 7.63
N GLY A 73 -0.90 -5.48 8.96
CA GLY A 73 0.30 -5.02 9.68
C GLY A 73 1.38 -6.11 9.79
N GLY A 74 2.29 -5.91 10.74
CA GLY A 74 3.45 -6.75 10.99
C GLY A 74 4.73 -5.93 10.91
N TYR A 75 5.83 -6.56 10.47
CA TYR A 75 7.11 -5.90 10.28
C TYR A 75 7.33 -5.52 8.80
N GLY A 76 7.76 -4.28 8.54
CA GLY A 76 8.25 -3.84 7.23
C GLY A 76 7.71 -2.51 6.70
N ALA A 77 6.69 -1.91 7.34
CA ALA A 77 6.14 -0.61 6.89
C ALA A 77 7.10 0.55 7.17
N SER A 78 7.81 0.52 8.29
CA SER A 78 8.84 1.51 8.65
C SER A 78 9.95 1.60 7.60
N ASP A 79 10.29 0.47 6.96
CA ASP A 79 11.35 0.39 5.96
C ASP A 79 10.97 1.17 4.68
N LEU A 80 9.69 1.49 4.47
CA LEU A 80 9.23 2.24 3.30
C LEU A 80 9.46 3.75 3.45
N LEU A 81 9.49 4.27 4.68
CA LEU A 81 9.50 5.71 4.97
C LEU A 81 10.66 6.47 4.30
N PRO A 82 11.90 5.94 4.23
CA PRO A 82 13.00 6.62 3.55
C PRO A 82 12.84 6.70 2.02
N HIS A 83 11.97 5.86 1.44
CA HIS A 83 11.74 5.77 -0.01
C HIS A 83 10.55 6.63 -0.48
N LEU A 84 9.84 7.26 0.45
CA LEU A 84 8.67 8.07 0.17
C LEU A 84 9.05 9.52 -0.16
N ASP A 85 8.49 10.04 -1.24
CA ASP A 85 8.62 11.44 -1.62
C ASP A 85 7.60 12.28 -0.85
N TRP A 86 7.93 12.59 0.41
CA TRP A 86 7.06 13.32 1.33
C TRP A 86 6.60 14.69 0.81
N ALA A 87 7.37 15.32 -0.09
CA ALA A 87 6.97 16.58 -0.71
C ALA A 87 5.72 16.41 -1.59
N LYS A 88 5.59 15.27 -2.29
CA LYS A 88 4.41 14.96 -3.11
C LYS A 88 3.15 14.69 -2.29
N PHE A 89 3.29 14.29 -1.03
CA PHE A 89 2.17 14.10 -0.12
C PHE A 89 1.74 15.40 0.59
N GLY A 90 2.33 16.54 0.25
CA GLY A 90 2.04 17.82 0.91
C GLY A 90 2.69 17.97 2.29
N LEU A 91 3.59 17.06 2.66
CA LEU A 91 4.29 17.04 3.96
C LEU A 91 5.72 17.62 3.88
N GLY A 92 6.05 18.30 2.78
CA GLY A 92 7.36 18.91 2.55
C GLY A 92 7.80 19.96 3.59
N PHE A 93 6.89 20.44 4.44
CA PHE A 93 7.14 21.43 5.49
C PHE A 93 7.62 20.84 6.83
N LEU A 94 7.73 19.51 6.97
CA LEU A 94 8.17 18.87 8.22
C LEU A 94 9.68 18.56 8.28
N ARG A 95 10.49 19.08 7.34
CA ARG A 95 11.94 18.85 7.31
C ARG A 95 12.77 19.78 8.20
N ASP A 96 12.13 20.71 8.90
CA ASP A 96 12.82 21.74 9.72
C ASP A 96 12.80 21.46 11.24
N TYR A 97 12.62 20.21 11.66
CA TYR A 97 12.71 19.82 13.08
C TYR A 97 13.78 18.75 13.32
#